data_AF-A0A6A6NAC6-F1
#
_entry.id   AF-A0A6A6NAC6-F1
#
_cell.length_a   1.000
_cell.length_b   1.000
_cell.length_c   1.000
_cell.angle_alpha   90.00
_cell.angle_beta   90.00
_cell.angle_gamma   90.00
#
_symmetry.space_group_name_H-M   'P 1'
#
loop_
_entity.id
_entity.type
_entity.pdbx_description
1 polymer ?
#
loop_
_entity_poly.entity_id
_entity_poly.type
_entity_poly.pdbx_seq_one_letter_code
_entity_poly.pdbx_strand_id
1 'polypeptide(L)'
;MSLLLKGDSVQIREVWNDNLEEEFALIREIVDDFPYIAMDTEFPGIVLRPVGNFKNSNDYHYQTLKDNVDLLKLIQLGLTFSDEQGNLPTCGTDKYCIWQFNFREFNVNEDVFANDSIELLRQSGIDFKKNNEKGIDAKQFGELLMSSGIVLNDSVIWVTFHSGYDFGYLLKLLTCQNLPDTQVGFFNLINLYFPTLYDIKHLMRFSNNLHGGLNKLAELLEVERVGICHQAGSDSLLTACTFRKLKENFFSGSLENEDGAVAVETPAQPLGEAMDLMTALQLVLRKSLAHGGLVRGLHEGAKVIEKHAAQLCVLAEDCNQPDYIKLVKGLCADHGVGLLTVPSAKTLGEWVGLCKIDSEGKARKVVGCSCAVVQDYGEESEGLNVVQQHVKSH
;
A
#
# COMPACT_ATOMS: atom_id res chain seq x y z
N MET A 1 -7.82 27.21 -14.11
CA MET A 1 -7.28 26.51 -15.30
C MET A 1 -6.48 25.35 -14.78
N SER A 2 -6.88 24.12 -15.11
CA SER A 2 -6.14 22.90 -14.77
C SER A 2 -4.83 22.89 -15.54
N LEU A 3 -3.71 23.18 -14.89
CA LEU A 3 -2.40 22.82 -15.44
C LEU A 3 -2.27 21.30 -15.32
N LEU A 4 -2.78 20.60 -16.34
CA LEU A 4 -2.26 19.29 -16.70
C LEU A 4 -0.79 19.52 -17.03
N LEU A 5 0.09 19.11 -16.12
CA LEU A 5 1.53 19.18 -16.30
C LEU A 5 1.87 18.34 -17.54
N LYS A 6 2.17 19.00 -18.67
CA LYS A 6 2.72 18.29 -19.83
C LYS A 6 4.09 17.75 -19.43
N GLY A 7 4.41 16.51 -19.76
CA GLY A 7 5.67 15.86 -19.35
C GLY A 7 6.94 16.69 -19.62
N ASP A 8 6.95 17.52 -20.68
CA ASP A 8 8.08 18.39 -21.03
C ASP A 8 8.32 19.56 -20.05
N SER A 9 7.34 19.86 -19.19
CA SER A 9 7.37 20.96 -18.22
C SER A 9 7.95 20.58 -16.86
N VAL A 10 8.19 19.29 -16.60
CA VAL A 10 8.76 18.80 -15.34
C VAL A 10 10.15 18.23 -15.58
N GLN A 11 11.10 18.66 -14.76
CA GLN A 11 12.45 18.15 -14.68
C GLN A 11 12.58 17.27 -13.43
N ILE A 12 12.85 15.98 -13.65
CA ILE A 12 13.30 15.08 -12.58
C ILE A 12 14.79 15.34 -12.37
N ARG A 13 15.13 15.91 -11.21
CA ARG A 13 16.50 16.25 -10.82
C ARG A 13 17.16 15.02 -10.23
N GLU A 14 17.99 14.39 -11.03
CA GLU A 14 18.82 13.26 -10.63
C GLU A 14 19.90 13.70 -9.64
N VAL A 15 19.77 13.27 -8.39
CA VAL A 15 20.71 13.61 -7.31
C VAL A 15 21.66 12.45 -7.07
N TRP A 16 22.95 12.78 -7.11
CA TRP A 16 24.10 11.91 -6.91
C TRP A 16 25.04 12.57 -5.89
N ASN A 17 26.15 11.93 -5.56
CA ASN A 17 27.06 12.45 -4.53
C ASN A 17 27.71 13.79 -4.89
N ASP A 18 27.87 14.10 -6.18
CA ASP A 18 28.55 15.31 -6.66
C ASP A 18 27.68 16.56 -6.63
N ASN A 19 26.34 16.43 -6.72
CA ASN A 19 25.40 17.55 -6.66
C ASN A 19 24.51 17.58 -5.40
N LEU A 20 24.66 16.64 -4.47
CA LEU A 20 23.82 16.52 -3.28
C LEU A 20 23.65 17.83 -2.48
N GLU A 21 24.75 18.54 -2.21
CA GLU A 21 24.74 19.79 -1.46
C GLU A 21 24.02 20.93 -2.20
N GLU A 22 24.23 21.01 -3.52
CA GLU A 22 23.59 22.01 -4.38
C GLU A 22 22.08 21.81 -4.42
N GLU A 23 21.64 20.56 -4.53
CA GLU A 23 20.22 20.21 -4.54
C GLU A 23 19.56 20.45 -3.19
N PHE A 24 20.25 20.15 -2.08
CA PHE A 24 19.74 20.50 -0.74
C PHE A 24 19.70 22.00 -0.49
N ALA A 25 20.57 22.80 -1.10
CA ALA A 25 20.48 24.26 -1.03
C ALA A 25 19.17 24.75 -1.68
N LEU A 26 18.83 24.25 -2.86
CA LEU A 26 17.55 24.57 -3.53
C LEU A 26 16.35 24.15 -2.68
N ILE A 27 16.38 22.95 -2.12
CA ILE A 27 15.30 22.44 -1.26
C ILE A 27 15.07 23.35 -0.04
N ARG A 28 16.14 23.80 0.62
CA ARG A 28 16.05 24.72 1.76
C ARG A 28 15.45 26.07 1.39
N GLU A 29 15.63 26.52 0.15
CA GLU A 29 15.05 27.77 -0.34
C GLU A 29 13.54 27.67 -0.60
N ILE A 30 13.02 26.48 -0.93
CA ILE A 30 11.63 26.31 -1.37
C ILE A 30 10.70 25.72 -0.30
N VAL A 31 11.23 25.08 0.75
CA VAL A 31 10.41 24.26 1.66
C VAL A 31 9.30 25.06 2.38
N ASP A 32 9.55 26.34 2.66
CA ASP A 32 8.56 27.22 3.30
C ASP A 32 7.42 27.63 2.34
N ASP A 33 7.72 27.79 1.04
CA ASP A 33 6.75 28.16 0.02
C ASP A 33 5.98 26.94 -0.54
N PHE A 34 6.61 25.76 -0.50
CA PHE A 34 6.08 24.49 -1.04
C PHE A 34 6.05 23.39 0.04
N PRO A 35 5.21 23.53 1.09
CA PRO A 35 5.28 22.69 2.30
C PRO A 35 4.67 21.29 2.15
N TYR A 36 3.98 20.98 1.04
CA TYR A 36 3.45 19.63 0.80
C TYR A 36 4.52 18.77 0.13
N ILE A 37 4.99 17.75 0.84
CA ILE A 37 6.07 16.87 0.38
C ILE A 37 5.50 15.48 0.12
N ALA A 38 5.35 15.13 -1.16
CA ALA A 38 5.07 13.77 -1.56
C ALA A 38 6.36 12.97 -1.67
N MET A 39 6.32 11.71 -1.23
CA MET A 39 7.49 10.84 -1.22
C MET A 39 7.15 9.42 -1.69
N ASP A 40 8.17 8.75 -2.19
CA ASP A 40 8.16 7.32 -2.53
C ASP A 40 9.60 6.78 -2.43
N THR A 41 9.78 5.47 -2.21
CA THR A 41 11.10 4.85 -2.14
C THR A 41 11.21 3.57 -2.95
N GLU A 42 12.41 3.33 -3.48
CA GLU A 42 12.76 2.04 -4.09
C GLU A 42 13.80 1.32 -3.24
N PHE A 43 13.52 0.05 -2.95
CA PHE A 43 14.33 -0.80 -2.07
C PHE A 43 14.27 -2.26 -2.55
N PRO A 44 15.18 -3.15 -2.09
CA PRO A 44 15.38 -4.48 -2.67
C PRO A 44 14.31 -5.52 -2.25
N GLY A 45 13.07 -5.07 -2.05
CA GLY A 45 11.92 -5.91 -1.74
C GLY A 45 11.84 -6.39 -0.29
N ILE A 46 11.16 -7.52 -0.09
CA ILE A 46 10.93 -8.14 1.22
C ILE A 46 11.49 -9.55 1.16
N VAL A 47 12.47 -9.85 2.01
CA VAL A 47 13.19 -11.14 2.04
C VAL A 47 12.98 -11.91 3.35
N LEU A 48 12.61 -11.21 4.42
CA LEU A 48 12.33 -11.81 5.73
C LEU A 48 10.82 -11.86 5.98
N ARG A 49 10.36 -12.99 6.52
CA ARG A 49 9.05 -13.15 7.14
C ARG A 49 9.27 -13.78 8.51
N PRO A 50 9.01 -13.05 9.61
CA PRO A 50 9.34 -13.55 10.94
C PRO A 50 8.41 -14.72 11.30
N VAL A 51 8.98 -15.76 11.90
CA VAL A 51 8.26 -16.95 12.34
C VAL A 51 8.13 -16.90 13.86
N GLY A 52 6.91 -16.94 14.37
CA GLY A 52 6.66 -16.88 15.81
C GLY A 52 5.20 -16.62 16.16
N ASN A 53 4.94 -16.54 17.46
CA ASN A 53 3.63 -16.16 17.99
C ASN A 53 3.57 -14.63 18.13
N PHE A 54 2.65 -14.00 17.40
CA PHE A 54 2.39 -12.56 17.46
C PHE A 54 1.07 -12.31 18.19
N LYS A 55 0.99 -11.20 18.94
CA LYS A 55 -0.23 -10.88 19.70
C LYS A 55 -1.39 -10.52 18.79
N ASN A 56 -1.09 -9.89 17.65
CA ASN A 56 -2.05 -9.46 16.65
C ASN A 56 -1.34 -9.29 15.28
N SER A 57 -2.11 -9.01 14.23
CA SER A 57 -1.57 -8.82 12.87
C SER A 57 -0.64 -7.62 12.76
N ASN A 58 -0.88 -6.55 13.53
CA ASN A 58 -0.08 -5.33 13.47
C ASN A 58 1.34 -5.57 14.01
N ASP A 59 1.47 -6.35 15.08
CA ASP A 59 2.77 -6.77 15.63
C ASP A 59 3.55 -7.59 14.60
N TYR A 60 2.89 -8.52 13.89
CA TYR A 60 3.50 -9.30 12.81
C TYR A 60 3.96 -8.41 11.65
N HIS A 61 3.10 -7.49 11.20
CA HIS A 61 3.39 -6.57 10.12
C HIS A 61 4.55 -5.63 10.47
N TYR A 62 4.54 -5.07 11.68
CA TYR A 62 5.62 -4.22 12.15
C TYR A 62 6.94 -4.98 12.27
N GLN A 63 6.93 -6.19 12.84
CA GLN A 63 8.14 -7.00 12.91
C GLN A 63 8.70 -7.33 11.53
N THR A 64 7.82 -7.65 10.57
CA THR A 64 8.22 -7.90 9.18
C THR A 64 8.89 -6.67 8.57
N LEU A 65 8.29 -5.49 8.71
CA LEU A 65 8.87 -4.23 8.25
C LEU A 65 10.22 -3.97 8.93
N LYS A 66 10.27 -4.06 10.26
CA LYS A 66 11.48 -3.83 11.06
C LYS A 66 12.65 -4.69 10.57
N ASP A 67 12.43 -6.00 10.49
CA ASP A 67 13.49 -6.95 10.13
C ASP A 67 14.01 -6.71 8.72
N ASN A 68 13.12 -6.40 7.77
CA ASN A 68 13.52 -6.11 6.39
C ASN A 68 14.22 -4.75 6.27
N VAL A 69 13.67 -3.68 6.88
CA VAL A 69 14.29 -2.35 6.81
C VAL A 69 15.65 -2.33 7.50
N ASP A 70 15.81 -3.00 8.64
CA ASP A 70 17.08 -3.08 9.35
C ASP A 70 18.14 -3.82 8.52
N LEU A 71 17.75 -4.93 7.87
CA LEU A 71 18.65 -5.74 7.04
C LEU A 71 19.00 -5.09 5.70
N LEU A 72 18.00 -4.54 5.01
CA LEU A 72 18.11 -4.11 3.63
C LEU A 72 18.54 -2.65 3.52
N LYS A 73 18.94 -2.26 2.31
CA LYS A 73 19.50 -0.94 2.00
C LYS A 73 18.63 -0.22 0.98
N LEU A 74 18.37 1.05 1.24
CA LEU A 74 17.60 1.92 0.35
C LEU A 74 18.36 2.10 -0.99
N ILE A 75 17.63 2.16 -2.11
CA ILE A 75 18.21 2.31 -3.45
C ILE A 75 17.91 3.70 -4.00
N GLN A 76 16.65 4.14 -3.89
CA GLN A 76 16.23 5.49 -4.28
C GLN A 76 15.20 6.09 -3.32
N LEU A 77 15.15 7.41 -3.28
CA LEU A 77 14.10 8.21 -2.66
C LEU A 77 13.65 9.28 -3.65
N GLY A 78 12.35 9.46 -3.79
CA GLY A 78 11.76 10.55 -4.56
C GLY A 78 11.10 11.55 -3.63
N LEU A 79 11.32 12.84 -3.89
CA LEU A 79 10.63 13.92 -3.19
C LEU A 79 10.03 14.89 -4.21
N THR A 80 8.74 15.14 -4.07
CA THR A 80 7.99 16.14 -4.85
C THR A 80 7.41 17.17 -3.90
N PHE A 81 7.80 18.43 -4.07
CA PHE A 81 7.34 19.55 -3.28
C PHE A 81 6.21 20.27 -4.01
N SER A 82 5.20 20.71 -3.27
CA SER A 82 4.10 21.49 -3.83
C SER A 82 3.53 22.48 -2.82
N ASP A 83 2.90 23.54 -3.35
CA ASP A 83 2.09 24.45 -2.54
C ASP A 83 0.70 23.84 -2.25
N GLU A 84 -0.13 24.56 -1.50
CA GLU A 84 -1.48 24.09 -1.16
C GLU A 84 -2.40 23.88 -2.37
N GLN A 85 -2.12 24.56 -3.49
CA GLN A 85 -2.86 24.40 -4.75
C GLN A 85 -2.25 23.30 -5.63
N GLY A 86 -1.16 22.68 -5.20
CA GLY A 86 -0.42 21.64 -5.90
C GLY A 86 0.48 22.14 -7.03
N ASN A 87 0.85 23.43 -7.03
CA ASN A 87 1.87 23.92 -7.96
C ASN A 87 3.25 23.48 -7.49
N LEU A 88 4.12 23.16 -8.45
CA LEU A 88 5.48 22.70 -8.18
C LEU A 88 6.47 23.89 -8.20
N PRO A 89 7.59 23.81 -7.48
CA PRO A 89 8.67 24.79 -7.57
C PRO A 89 9.35 24.73 -8.94
N THR A 90 9.96 25.83 -9.38
CA THR A 90 10.77 25.85 -10.62
C THR A 90 12.27 25.92 -10.38
N CYS A 91 12.70 26.08 -9.13
CA CYS A 91 14.12 26.15 -8.73
C CYS A 91 14.93 27.17 -9.56
N GLY A 92 14.33 28.31 -9.93
CA GLY A 92 14.97 29.34 -10.76
C GLY A 92 15.09 28.98 -12.25
N THR A 93 14.42 27.93 -12.72
CA THR A 93 14.41 27.50 -14.12
C THR A 93 13.04 27.77 -14.80
N ASP A 94 12.94 27.47 -16.09
CA ASP A 94 11.68 27.51 -16.87
C ASP A 94 10.83 26.24 -16.72
N LYS A 95 11.31 25.25 -15.95
CA LYS A 95 10.65 23.97 -15.70
C LYS A 95 10.36 23.77 -14.23
N TYR A 96 9.33 22.98 -13.94
CA TYR A 96 9.07 22.50 -12.60
C TYR A 96 10.13 21.48 -12.18
N CYS A 97 10.54 21.47 -10.92
CA CYS A 97 11.55 20.56 -10.39
C CYS A 97 10.95 19.57 -9.39
N ILE A 98 11.34 18.30 -9.52
CA ILE A 98 11.18 17.25 -8.50
C ILE A 98 12.52 16.54 -8.30
N TRP A 99 12.72 15.85 -7.19
CA TRP A 99 14.01 15.23 -6.85
C TRP A 99 13.95 13.72 -6.84
N GLN A 100 15.00 13.10 -7.38
CA GLN A 100 15.25 11.67 -7.33
C GLN A 100 16.67 11.43 -6.78
N PHE A 101 16.75 10.98 -5.53
CA PHE A 101 17.99 10.68 -4.84
C PHE A 101 18.41 9.23 -5.09
N ASN A 102 19.66 9.03 -5.51
CA ASN A 102 20.22 7.72 -5.82
C ASN A 102 21.28 7.32 -4.78
N PHE A 103 21.06 6.25 -4.02
CA PHE A 103 21.94 5.84 -2.92
C PHE A 103 23.00 4.82 -3.35
N ARG A 104 24.16 4.81 -2.68
CA ARG A 104 25.30 3.94 -3.04
C ARG A 104 25.40 2.64 -2.27
N GLU A 105 24.68 2.53 -1.16
CA GLU A 105 24.92 1.49 -0.15
C GLU A 105 24.59 0.09 -0.66
N PHE A 106 23.55 -0.05 -1.50
CA PHE A 106 23.10 -1.34 -2.01
C PHE A 106 24.00 -1.87 -3.14
N ASN A 107 24.62 -3.02 -2.93
CA ASN A 107 25.48 -3.72 -3.88
C ASN A 107 24.87 -5.10 -4.21
N VAL A 108 24.47 -5.27 -5.46
CA VAL A 108 23.82 -6.51 -5.94
C VAL A 108 24.70 -7.77 -5.85
N ASN A 109 26.00 -7.63 -5.65
CA ASN A 109 26.92 -8.78 -5.52
C ASN A 109 27.16 -9.19 -4.06
N GLU A 110 26.78 -8.35 -3.10
CA GLU A 110 27.12 -8.53 -1.68
C GLU A 110 25.89 -8.57 -0.78
N ASP A 111 24.86 -7.79 -1.12
CA ASP A 111 23.69 -7.59 -0.28
C ASP A 111 22.57 -8.60 -0.55
N VAL A 112 21.73 -8.80 0.46
CA VAL A 112 20.50 -9.60 0.35
C VAL A 112 19.43 -8.79 -0.37
N PHE A 113 18.66 -9.44 -1.25
CA PHE A 113 17.56 -8.83 -1.98
C PHE A 113 16.54 -9.87 -2.46
N ALA A 114 15.33 -9.41 -2.79
CA ALA A 114 14.34 -10.19 -3.51
C ALA A 114 14.63 -10.11 -5.03
N ASN A 115 14.78 -11.27 -5.70
CA ASN A 115 15.13 -11.32 -7.12
C ASN A 115 14.14 -10.56 -7.99
N ASP A 116 12.84 -10.79 -7.80
CA ASP A 116 11.78 -10.15 -8.58
C ASP A 116 11.83 -8.61 -8.46
N SER A 117 12.15 -8.09 -7.26
CA SER A 117 12.30 -6.65 -7.03
C SER A 117 13.50 -6.07 -7.77
N ILE A 118 14.66 -6.72 -7.74
CA ILE A 118 15.85 -6.24 -8.46
C ILE A 118 15.66 -6.34 -9.98
N GLU A 119 15.00 -7.40 -10.47
CA GLU A 119 14.71 -7.51 -11.89
C GLU A 119 13.75 -6.41 -12.35
N LEU A 120 12.69 -6.13 -11.59
CA LEU A 120 11.77 -5.02 -11.85
C LEU A 120 12.52 -3.69 -11.88
N LEU A 121 13.35 -3.40 -10.88
CA LEU A 121 14.12 -2.15 -10.83
C LEU A 121 15.10 -2.00 -12.00
N ARG A 122 15.75 -3.10 -12.44
CA ARG A 122 16.60 -3.08 -13.65
C ARG A 122 15.76 -2.75 -14.89
N GLN A 123 14.60 -3.37 -15.04
CA GLN A 123 13.70 -3.13 -16.16
C GLN A 123 13.16 -1.69 -16.16
N SER A 124 12.99 -1.09 -14.98
CA SER A 124 12.65 0.31 -14.78
C SER A 124 13.83 1.28 -14.92
N GLY A 125 15.02 0.80 -15.27
CA GLY A 125 16.16 1.64 -15.64
C GLY A 125 17.12 1.99 -14.51
N ILE A 126 17.04 1.31 -13.35
CA ILE A 126 18.02 1.47 -12.27
C ILE A 126 19.38 0.88 -12.67
N ASP A 127 20.40 1.74 -12.72
CA ASP A 127 21.79 1.34 -12.95
C ASP A 127 22.51 1.15 -11.61
N PHE A 128 22.43 -0.06 -11.08
CA PHE A 128 23.08 -0.44 -9.81
C PHE A 128 24.59 -0.19 -9.79
N LYS A 129 25.27 -0.30 -10.94
CA LYS A 129 26.70 -0.01 -11.01
C LYS A 129 26.94 1.48 -10.81
N LYS A 130 26.14 2.33 -11.47
CA LYS A 130 26.19 3.78 -11.29
C LYS A 130 25.83 4.19 -9.85
N ASN A 131 24.85 3.52 -9.22
CA ASN A 131 24.54 3.68 -7.79
C ASN A 131 25.79 3.47 -6.93
N ASN A 132 26.49 2.34 -7.07
CA ASN A 132 27.69 2.11 -6.25
C ASN A 132 28.84 3.10 -6.55
N GLU A 133 29.01 3.53 -7.81
CA GLU A 133 30.11 4.42 -8.22
C GLU A 133 29.86 5.91 -7.88
N LYS A 134 28.61 6.36 -7.97
CA LYS A 134 28.24 7.80 -7.90
C LYS A 134 27.14 8.13 -6.91
N GLY A 135 26.49 7.12 -6.35
CA GLY A 135 25.37 7.29 -5.44
C GLY A 135 25.76 8.08 -4.20
N ILE A 136 24.74 8.67 -3.59
CA ILE A 136 24.81 9.44 -2.37
C ILE A 136 25.18 8.54 -1.19
N ASP A 137 26.03 9.04 -0.29
CA ASP A 137 26.20 8.47 1.03
C ASP A 137 24.94 8.68 1.89
N ALA A 138 24.36 7.58 2.37
CA ALA A 138 23.16 7.60 3.21
C ALA A 138 23.30 8.43 4.49
N LYS A 139 24.50 8.50 5.10
CA LYS A 139 24.71 9.29 6.32
C LYS A 139 24.81 10.77 5.99
N GLN A 140 25.55 11.13 4.94
CA GLN A 140 25.60 12.53 4.46
C GLN A 140 24.20 13.03 4.09
N PHE A 141 23.42 12.20 3.39
CA PHE A 141 22.02 12.53 3.12
C PHE A 141 21.22 12.76 4.39
N GLY A 142 21.34 11.88 5.40
CA GLY A 142 20.68 12.03 6.69
C GLY A 142 21.02 13.33 7.42
N GLU A 143 22.30 13.73 7.41
CA GLU A 143 22.77 15.00 7.99
C GLU A 143 22.14 16.22 7.30
N LEU A 144 22.08 16.20 5.96
CA LEU A 144 21.48 17.30 5.19
C LEU A 144 19.96 17.35 5.35
N LEU A 145 19.29 16.19 5.35
CA LEU A 145 17.85 16.10 5.57
C LEU A 145 17.47 16.63 6.97
N MET A 146 18.23 16.26 8.01
CA MET A 146 17.99 16.72 9.38
C MET A 146 18.02 18.26 9.51
N SER A 147 18.88 18.92 8.75
CA SER A 147 19.09 20.38 8.76
C SER A 147 18.38 21.12 7.63
N SER A 148 17.49 20.45 6.89
CA SER A 148 16.84 21.01 5.70
C SER A 148 15.56 21.80 5.97
N GLY A 149 14.93 21.62 7.14
CA GLY A 149 13.60 22.13 7.44
C GLY A 149 12.44 21.21 7.01
N ILE A 150 12.73 20.08 6.37
CA ILE A 150 11.72 19.11 5.90
C ILE A 150 11.18 18.20 7.03
N VAL A 151 12.01 17.89 8.01
CA VAL A 151 11.67 17.02 9.15
C VAL A 151 11.66 17.83 10.45
N LEU A 152 10.98 17.31 11.47
CA LEU A 152 10.81 18.00 12.76
C LEU A 152 10.17 19.40 12.60
N ASN A 153 9.29 19.55 11.59
CA ASN A 153 8.65 20.81 11.23
C ASN A 153 7.14 20.61 11.07
N ASP A 154 6.35 21.27 11.93
CA ASP A 154 4.89 21.16 11.95
C ASP A 154 4.23 21.83 10.74
N SER A 155 4.93 22.75 10.07
CA SER A 155 4.44 23.42 8.86
C SER A 155 4.51 22.53 7.61
N VAL A 156 5.29 21.45 7.66
CA VAL A 156 5.47 20.53 6.53
C VAL A 156 4.41 19.43 6.59
N ILE A 157 3.84 19.14 5.42
CA ILE A 157 2.79 18.13 5.25
C ILE A 157 3.30 17.01 4.37
N TRP A 158 3.46 15.82 4.94
CA TRP A 158 3.88 14.64 4.21
C TRP A 158 2.69 13.96 3.52
N VAL A 159 2.87 13.60 2.26
CA VAL A 159 1.88 12.92 1.43
C VAL A 159 2.47 11.63 0.88
N THR A 160 1.83 10.51 1.14
CA THR A 160 2.42 9.20 0.80
C THR A 160 1.39 8.23 0.26
N PHE A 161 1.85 7.09 -0.26
CA PHE A 161 0.97 5.99 -0.62
C PHE A 161 1.47 4.70 0.01
N HIS A 162 0.75 4.17 1.01
CA HIS A 162 1.03 2.87 1.60
C HIS A 162 2.47 2.80 2.19
N SER A 163 2.83 3.77 3.02
CA SER A 163 4.22 4.18 3.17
C SER A 163 4.97 3.67 4.39
N GLY A 164 4.58 2.51 4.92
CA GLY A 164 5.20 1.94 6.11
C GLY A 164 6.71 1.74 5.92
N TYR A 165 7.11 1.11 4.81
CA TYR A 165 8.51 0.87 4.49
C TYR A 165 9.27 2.16 4.17
N ASP A 166 8.66 3.10 3.45
CA ASP A 166 9.27 4.38 3.10
C ASP A 166 9.70 5.16 4.36
N PHE A 167 8.78 5.27 5.33
CA PHE A 167 9.09 5.89 6.61
C PHE A 167 10.04 5.07 7.47
N GLY A 168 10.00 3.74 7.36
CA GLY A 168 11.01 2.88 7.95
C GLY A 168 12.41 3.26 7.48
N TYR A 169 12.61 3.37 6.16
CA TYR A 169 13.90 3.76 5.60
C TYR A 169 14.29 5.19 5.95
N LEU A 170 13.38 6.17 5.85
CA LEU A 170 13.70 7.54 6.25
C LEU A 170 14.08 7.63 7.74
N LEU A 171 13.35 6.93 8.62
CA LEU A 171 13.67 6.96 10.04
C LEU A 171 15.01 6.28 10.33
N LYS A 172 15.32 5.18 9.65
CA LYS A 172 16.65 4.53 9.71
C LYS A 172 17.76 5.49 9.25
N LEU A 173 17.54 6.24 8.17
CA LEU A 173 18.49 7.26 7.68
C LEU A 173 18.70 8.39 8.71
N LEU A 174 17.61 8.96 9.22
CA LEU A 174 17.65 10.11 10.15
C LEU A 174 18.24 9.75 11.51
N THR A 175 17.94 8.55 12.02
CA THR A 175 18.43 8.11 13.33
C THR A 175 19.79 7.43 13.24
N CYS A 176 20.18 6.93 12.07
CA CYS A 176 21.36 6.07 11.88
C CYS A 176 21.35 4.85 12.82
N GLN A 177 20.17 4.39 13.24
CA GLN A 177 19.96 3.23 14.11
C GLN A 177 19.01 2.24 13.44
N ASN A 178 18.98 1.02 13.97
CA ASN A 178 17.90 0.09 13.68
C ASN A 178 16.57 0.66 14.17
N LEU A 179 15.48 0.26 13.54
CA LEU A 179 14.14 0.66 13.93
C LEU A 179 13.80 0.18 15.35
N PRO A 180 12.89 0.88 16.06
CA PRO A 180 12.50 0.52 17.42
C PRO A 180 12.05 -0.94 17.59
N ASP A 181 12.15 -1.50 18.79
CA ASP A 181 11.70 -2.88 19.03
C ASP A 181 10.18 -3.02 19.08
N THR A 182 9.45 -1.91 19.19
CA THR A 182 7.99 -1.93 19.32
C THR A 182 7.35 -0.96 18.33
N GLN A 183 6.18 -1.35 17.83
CA GLN A 183 5.39 -0.53 16.91
C GLN A 183 5.03 0.84 17.53
N VAL A 184 4.74 0.87 18.83
CA VAL A 184 4.48 2.11 19.57
C VAL A 184 5.71 3.03 19.56
N GLY A 185 6.90 2.48 19.79
CA GLY A 185 8.15 3.23 19.71
C GLY A 185 8.41 3.80 18.31
N PHE A 186 8.08 3.04 17.28
CA PHE A 186 8.14 3.50 15.89
C PHE A 186 7.23 4.69 15.64
N PHE A 187 5.94 4.60 16.00
CA PHE A 187 5.03 5.74 15.81
C PHE A 187 5.40 6.97 16.61
N ASN A 188 5.94 6.79 17.82
CA ASN A 188 6.41 7.94 18.59
C ASN A 188 7.50 8.71 17.84
N LEU A 189 8.39 8.00 17.14
CA LEU A 189 9.41 8.64 16.30
C LEU A 189 8.82 9.19 15.00
N ILE A 190 7.90 8.47 14.34
CA ILE A 190 7.24 8.99 13.14
C ILE A 190 6.51 10.30 13.44
N ASN A 191 5.74 10.37 14.52
CA ASN A 191 5.01 11.58 14.92
C ASN A 191 5.96 12.73 15.33
N LEU A 192 7.17 12.41 15.80
CA LEU A 192 8.17 13.41 16.13
C LEU A 192 8.81 13.99 14.85
N TYR A 193 9.29 13.13 13.95
CA TYR A 193 10.02 13.53 12.75
C TYR A 193 9.11 14.03 11.62
N PHE A 194 7.87 13.54 11.55
CA PHE A 194 6.89 13.80 10.49
C PHE A 194 5.52 14.14 11.12
N PRO A 195 5.36 15.33 11.72
CA PRO A 195 4.19 15.65 12.54
C PRO A 195 2.86 15.61 11.78
N THR A 196 2.86 16.06 10.52
CA THR A 196 1.66 16.08 9.68
C THR A 196 1.82 15.13 8.49
N LEU A 197 0.99 14.08 8.43
CA LEU A 197 1.09 12.99 7.45
C LEU A 197 -0.27 12.56 6.91
N TYR A 198 -0.38 12.47 5.58
CA TYR A 198 -1.50 11.89 4.86
C TYR A 198 -1.05 10.68 4.02
N ASP A 199 -1.51 9.48 4.38
CA ASP A 199 -1.35 8.30 3.54
C ASP A 199 -2.59 8.12 2.64
N ILE A 200 -2.41 8.26 1.32
CA ILE A 200 -3.46 8.12 0.31
C ILE A 200 -4.15 6.76 0.41
N LYS A 201 -3.42 5.68 0.66
CA LYS A 201 -3.99 4.32 0.80
C LYS A 201 -4.97 4.26 1.96
N HIS A 202 -4.66 4.96 3.05
CA HIS A 202 -5.55 5.11 4.19
C HIS A 202 -6.76 6.00 3.83
N LEU A 203 -6.53 7.14 3.18
CA LEU A 203 -7.59 8.06 2.76
C LEU A 203 -8.62 7.40 1.82
N MET A 204 -8.17 6.51 0.93
CA MET A 204 -9.05 5.74 0.03
C MET A 204 -10.12 4.94 0.79
N ARG A 205 -9.89 4.56 2.06
CA ARG A 205 -10.86 3.82 2.87
C ARG A 205 -12.11 4.64 3.20
N PHE A 206 -12.01 5.96 3.14
CA PHE A 206 -13.12 6.88 3.36
C PHE A 206 -13.81 7.30 2.05
N SER A 207 -13.26 6.89 0.90
CA SER A 207 -13.83 7.16 -0.42
C SER A 207 -14.51 5.91 -0.97
N ASN A 208 -15.82 5.98 -1.20
CA ASN A 208 -16.56 4.86 -1.78
C ASN A 208 -15.99 4.48 -3.16
N ASN A 209 -15.69 3.19 -3.36
CA ASN A 209 -15.24 2.55 -4.61
C ASN A 209 -13.76 2.71 -5.01
N LEU A 210 -12.90 3.38 -4.23
CA LEU A 210 -11.47 3.45 -4.54
C LEU A 210 -10.70 2.25 -3.97
N HIS A 211 -9.99 1.51 -4.82
CA HIS A 211 -9.21 0.33 -4.44
C HIS A 211 -8.09 0.06 -5.45
N GLY A 212 -7.02 -0.62 -5.01
CA GLY A 212 -5.86 -0.97 -5.84
C GLY A 212 -4.56 -0.29 -5.40
N GLY A 213 -3.54 -0.38 -6.26
CA GLY A 213 -2.26 0.32 -6.10
C GLY A 213 -2.30 1.75 -6.67
N LEU A 214 -1.21 2.50 -6.49
CA LEU A 214 -1.10 3.90 -6.89
C LEU A 214 -1.42 4.14 -8.37
N ASN A 215 -0.86 3.32 -9.27
CA ASN A 215 -1.13 3.42 -10.71
C ASN A 215 -2.62 3.29 -11.05
N LYS A 216 -3.30 2.30 -10.47
CA LYS A 216 -4.75 2.12 -10.69
C LYS A 216 -5.55 3.29 -10.15
N LEU A 217 -5.17 3.83 -8.99
CA LEU A 217 -5.83 5.00 -8.44
C LEU A 217 -5.62 6.24 -9.32
N ALA A 218 -4.40 6.45 -9.80
CA ALA A 218 -4.08 7.53 -10.73
C ALA A 218 -4.90 7.44 -12.02
N GLU A 219 -5.03 6.25 -12.61
CA GLU A 219 -5.89 6.02 -13.78
C GLU A 219 -7.36 6.37 -13.49
N LEU A 220 -7.89 5.93 -12.34
CA LEU A 220 -9.26 6.24 -11.92
C LEU A 220 -9.51 7.74 -11.68
N LEU A 221 -8.47 8.48 -11.31
CA LEU A 221 -8.52 9.92 -11.06
C LEU A 221 -8.05 10.76 -12.26
N GLU A 222 -7.83 10.12 -13.42
CA GLU A 222 -7.37 10.75 -14.66
C GLU A 222 -6.07 11.55 -14.47
N VAL A 223 -5.13 10.97 -13.70
CA VAL A 223 -3.78 11.50 -13.48
C VAL A 223 -2.80 10.82 -14.41
N GLU A 224 -2.14 11.59 -15.27
CA GLU A 224 -1.08 11.10 -16.14
C GLU A 224 0.26 11.04 -15.39
N ARG A 225 1.00 9.95 -15.59
CA ARG A 225 2.35 9.77 -15.05
C ARG A 225 3.37 10.55 -15.87
N VAL A 226 4.31 11.20 -15.18
CA VAL A 226 5.49 11.83 -15.78
C VAL A 226 6.74 11.14 -15.24
N GLY A 227 7.59 10.64 -16.14
CA GLY A 227 8.76 9.83 -15.79
C GLY A 227 8.49 8.32 -15.92
N ILE A 228 9.47 7.53 -15.48
CA ILE A 228 9.44 6.06 -15.60
C ILE A 228 8.73 5.48 -14.37
N CYS A 229 7.88 4.47 -14.54
CA CYS A 229 7.22 3.79 -13.42
C CYS A 229 8.22 2.94 -12.62
N HIS A 230 8.06 2.89 -11.30
CA HIS A 230 9.02 2.25 -10.37
C HIS A 230 10.38 2.94 -10.38
N GLN A 231 10.33 4.27 -10.43
CA GLN A 231 11.43 5.13 -10.03
C GLN A 231 10.87 6.15 -9.06
N ALA A 232 11.53 6.28 -7.91
CA ALA A 232 10.97 7.00 -6.76
C ALA A 232 10.56 8.45 -7.09
N GLY A 233 11.32 9.16 -7.94
CA GLY A 233 10.99 10.53 -8.34
C GLY A 233 9.65 10.62 -9.07
N SER A 234 9.47 9.80 -10.11
CA SER A 234 8.22 9.69 -10.89
C SER A 234 7.04 9.26 -10.03
N ASP A 235 7.24 8.28 -9.15
CA ASP A 235 6.20 7.75 -8.26
C ASP A 235 5.82 8.76 -7.15
N SER A 236 6.78 9.55 -6.64
CA SER A 236 6.48 10.65 -5.71
C SER A 236 5.64 11.77 -6.36
N LEU A 237 5.90 12.09 -7.63
CA LEU A 237 5.09 13.06 -8.38
C LEU A 237 3.69 12.53 -8.66
N LEU A 238 3.58 11.24 -9.01
CA LEU A 238 2.28 10.62 -9.20
C LEU A 238 1.49 10.62 -7.89
N THR A 239 2.16 10.39 -6.75
CA THR A 239 1.59 10.48 -5.41
C THR A 239 1.05 11.89 -5.14
N ALA A 240 1.84 12.95 -5.38
CA ALA A 240 1.40 14.34 -5.22
C ALA A 240 0.16 14.68 -6.06
N CYS A 241 0.22 14.35 -7.36
CA CYS A 241 -0.87 14.64 -8.29
C CYS A 241 -2.16 13.88 -7.93
N THR A 242 -2.01 12.63 -7.52
CA THR A 242 -3.12 11.75 -7.12
C THR A 242 -3.77 12.26 -5.83
N PHE A 243 -2.97 12.64 -4.83
CA PHE A 243 -3.47 13.23 -3.59
C PHE A 243 -4.28 14.49 -3.85
N ARG A 244 -3.78 15.39 -4.70
CA ARG A 244 -4.52 16.61 -5.08
C ARG A 244 -5.88 16.28 -5.68
N LYS A 245 -5.93 15.38 -6.67
CA LYS A 245 -7.19 14.95 -7.28
C LYS A 245 -8.14 14.28 -6.29
N LEU A 246 -7.59 13.47 -5.37
CA LEU A 246 -8.37 12.85 -4.31
C LEU A 246 -8.99 13.92 -3.38
N LYS A 247 -8.19 14.89 -2.93
CA LYS A 247 -8.61 16.01 -2.08
C LYS A 247 -9.68 16.87 -2.76
N GLU A 248 -9.51 17.19 -4.04
CA GLU A 248 -10.49 17.94 -4.85
C GLU A 248 -11.81 17.20 -5.02
N ASN A 249 -11.77 15.90 -5.35
CA ASN A 249 -12.97 15.15 -5.72
C ASN A 249 -13.77 14.62 -4.53
N PHE A 250 -13.11 14.26 -3.42
CA PHE A 250 -13.75 13.54 -2.31
C PHE A 250 -13.80 14.31 -1.01
N PHE A 251 -12.99 15.36 -0.85
CA PHE A 251 -12.86 16.09 0.40
C PHE A 251 -13.17 17.59 0.24
N SER A 252 -13.82 18.02 -0.86
CA SER A 252 -14.20 19.42 -1.09
C SER A 252 -13.07 20.44 -0.89
N GLY A 253 -11.81 20.02 -1.09
CA GLY A 253 -10.64 20.86 -0.86
C GLY A 253 -10.20 21.00 0.62
N SER A 254 -10.92 20.44 1.59
CA SER A 254 -10.52 20.40 3.00
C SER A 254 -10.54 18.99 3.56
N LEU A 255 -9.44 18.59 4.19
CA LEU A 255 -9.37 17.32 4.92
C LEU A 255 -9.93 17.48 6.35
N GLU A 256 -10.64 18.57 6.65
CA GLU A 256 -11.40 18.75 7.88
C GLU A 256 -12.87 18.36 7.62
N ASN A 257 -13.38 17.36 8.34
CA ASN A 257 -14.80 17.01 8.27
C ASN A 257 -15.67 18.08 8.99
N GLU A 258 -16.94 18.23 8.57
CA GLU A 258 -17.92 19.20 9.12
C GLU A 258 -18.21 19.07 10.64
N ASP A 259 -17.60 18.10 11.34
CA ASP A 259 -17.70 17.91 12.79
C ASP A 259 -16.45 18.39 13.57
N GLY A 260 -15.52 19.12 12.93
CA GLY A 260 -14.33 19.66 13.61
C GLY A 260 -13.33 18.58 14.05
N ALA A 261 -13.47 17.36 13.54
CA ALA A 261 -12.45 16.33 13.60
C ALA A 261 -11.56 16.46 12.36
N VAL A 262 -10.32 16.89 12.57
CA VAL A 262 -9.24 16.85 11.57
C VAL A 262 -9.20 15.42 11.01
N ALA A 263 -9.22 15.21 9.69
CA ALA A 263 -9.04 13.86 9.13
C ALA A 263 -7.62 13.29 9.37
N VAL A 264 -6.78 13.97 10.16
CA VAL A 264 -5.56 13.42 10.77
C VAL A 264 -5.36 13.98 12.19
N GLU A 265 -5.67 13.17 13.19
CA GLU A 265 -5.00 13.18 14.51
C GLU A 265 -4.83 11.76 15.07
N THR A 266 -4.83 10.75 14.19
CA THR A 266 -4.54 9.37 14.57
C THR A 266 -3.40 8.85 13.73
N PRO A 267 -2.40 8.17 14.35
CA PRO A 267 -1.24 7.70 13.64
C PRO A 267 -1.71 6.90 12.42
N ALA A 268 -1.14 7.24 11.26
CA ALA A 268 -1.27 6.45 10.04
C ALA A 268 -1.21 4.99 10.43
N GLN A 269 -2.31 4.25 10.28
CA GLN A 269 -2.27 2.80 10.35
C GLN A 269 -1.42 2.34 9.16
N PRO A 270 -0.20 1.84 9.35
CA PRO A 270 0.60 1.36 8.26
C PRO A 270 0.30 -0.12 8.05
N LEU A 271 0.75 -0.54 6.89
CA LEU A 271 0.88 -1.91 6.41
C LEU A 271 -0.42 -2.36 5.74
N GLY A 272 -0.40 -2.61 4.45
CA GLY A 272 0.43 -3.72 3.97
C GLY A 272 -0.10 -5.00 4.57
N GLU A 273 -1.42 -5.11 4.70
CA GLU A 273 -2.04 -6.41 4.68
C GLU A 273 -1.56 -7.08 3.39
N ALA A 274 -0.64 -8.04 3.54
CA ALA A 274 -0.89 -9.29 2.82
C ALA A 274 -2.35 -9.59 3.11
N MET A 275 -3.19 -9.42 2.10
CA MET A 275 -4.64 -9.39 2.23
C MET A 275 -5.05 -10.44 3.23
N ASP A 276 -5.60 -10.03 4.38
CA ASP A 276 -5.88 -11.00 5.43
C ASP A 276 -6.80 -12.09 4.84
N LEU A 277 -6.70 -13.33 5.31
CA LEU A 277 -7.42 -14.45 4.70
C LEU A 277 -8.93 -14.16 4.56
N MET A 278 -9.52 -13.42 5.50
CA MET A 278 -10.94 -13.10 5.52
C MET A 278 -11.30 -12.03 4.48
N THR A 279 -10.46 -11.00 4.33
CA THR A 279 -10.57 -9.97 3.30
C THR A 279 -10.30 -10.54 1.91
N ALA A 280 -9.34 -11.47 1.80
CA ALA A 280 -9.04 -12.22 0.58
C ALA A 280 -10.22 -13.10 0.19
N LEU A 281 -10.78 -13.82 1.15
CA LEU A 281 -11.96 -14.65 0.95
C LEU A 281 -13.18 -13.82 0.55
N GLN A 282 -13.40 -12.67 1.19
CA GLN A 282 -14.48 -11.75 0.84
C GLN A 282 -14.36 -11.26 -0.61
N LEU A 283 -13.14 -10.88 -1.03
CA LEU A 283 -12.86 -10.40 -2.38
C LEU A 283 -13.07 -11.50 -3.43
N VAL A 284 -12.57 -12.71 -3.15
CA VAL A 284 -12.75 -13.89 -4.00
C VAL A 284 -14.24 -14.24 -4.17
N LEU A 285 -15.01 -14.24 -3.08
CA LEU A 285 -16.45 -14.53 -3.12
C LEU A 285 -17.24 -13.49 -3.92
N ARG A 286 -16.93 -12.18 -3.74
CA ARG A 286 -17.58 -11.10 -4.50
C ARG A 286 -17.26 -11.16 -5.99
N LYS A 287 -16.02 -11.50 -6.36
CA LYS A 287 -15.60 -11.66 -7.76
C LYS A 287 -16.26 -12.87 -8.40
N SER A 288 -16.17 -14.04 -7.77
CA SER A 288 -16.84 -15.25 -8.24
C SER A 288 -18.34 -15.01 -8.45
N LEU A 289 -18.98 -14.26 -7.55
CA LEU A 289 -20.37 -13.85 -7.71
C LEU A 289 -20.61 -12.98 -8.96
N ALA A 290 -19.76 -11.98 -9.21
CA ALA A 290 -19.88 -11.10 -10.38
C ALA A 290 -19.76 -11.85 -11.71
N HIS A 291 -18.99 -12.95 -11.74
CA HIS A 291 -18.82 -13.82 -12.90
C HIS A 291 -19.79 -15.00 -12.94
N GLY A 292 -20.74 -15.10 -11.99
CA GLY A 292 -21.72 -16.19 -11.94
C GLY A 292 -21.15 -17.55 -11.51
N GLY A 293 -19.92 -17.59 -10.98
CA GLY A 293 -19.22 -18.79 -10.53
C GLY A 293 -19.50 -19.21 -9.08
N LEU A 294 -20.43 -18.54 -8.39
CA LEU A 294 -20.70 -18.76 -6.97
C LEU A 294 -22.08 -19.41 -6.72
N VAL A 295 -22.10 -20.51 -5.99
CA VAL A 295 -23.31 -21.23 -5.56
C VAL A 295 -23.53 -21.10 -4.06
N ARG A 296 -24.79 -20.96 -3.65
CA ARG A 296 -25.20 -20.69 -2.26
C ARG A 296 -26.12 -21.78 -1.75
N GLY A 297 -25.94 -22.15 -0.49
CA GLY A 297 -26.78 -23.13 0.20
C GLY A 297 -26.29 -24.57 0.05
N LEU A 298 -26.71 -25.41 1.01
CA LEU A 298 -26.22 -26.78 1.14
C LEU A 298 -26.59 -27.68 -0.04
N HIS A 299 -27.85 -27.64 -0.49
CA HIS A 299 -28.33 -28.56 -1.53
C HIS A 299 -27.60 -28.34 -2.86
N GLU A 300 -27.53 -27.09 -3.31
CA GLU A 300 -26.81 -26.75 -4.54
C GLU A 300 -25.30 -26.89 -4.34
N GLY A 301 -24.75 -26.54 -3.18
CA GLY A 301 -23.34 -26.73 -2.86
C GLY A 301 -22.91 -28.21 -2.93
N ALA A 302 -23.67 -29.11 -2.31
CA ALA A 302 -23.40 -30.55 -2.32
C ALA A 302 -23.41 -31.13 -3.75
N LYS A 303 -24.42 -30.75 -4.55
CA LYS A 303 -24.55 -31.17 -5.95
C LYS A 303 -23.36 -30.74 -6.82
N VAL A 304 -22.75 -29.60 -6.51
CA VAL A 304 -21.60 -29.05 -7.24
C VAL A 304 -20.30 -29.75 -6.85
N ILE A 305 -20.16 -30.07 -5.57
CA ILE A 305 -19.04 -30.87 -5.05
C ILE A 305 -19.09 -32.29 -5.64
N GLU A 306 -20.26 -32.94 -5.63
CA GLU A 306 -20.46 -34.28 -6.22
C GLU A 306 -20.16 -34.33 -7.73
N LYS A 307 -20.40 -33.23 -8.45
CA LYS A 307 -20.09 -33.10 -9.88
C LYS A 307 -18.63 -32.79 -10.18
N HIS A 308 -17.75 -32.73 -9.18
CA HIS A 308 -16.36 -32.31 -9.30
C HIS A 308 -16.18 -30.93 -9.95
N ALA A 309 -17.17 -30.05 -9.79
CA ALA A 309 -17.14 -28.68 -10.33
C ALA A 309 -16.80 -27.64 -9.25
N ALA A 310 -16.56 -28.05 -8.01
CA ALA A 310 -16.22 -27.17 -6.89
C ALA A 310 -14.70 -26.96 -6.80
N GLN A 311 -14.28 -25.70 -6.64
CA GLN A 311 -12.87 -25.33 -6.42
C GLN A 311 -12.60 -24.94 -4.96
N LEU A 312 -13.59 -24.36 -4.26
CA LEU A 312 -13.52 -23.98 -2.86
C LEU A 312 -14.89 -24.04 -2.20
N CYS A 313 -14.95 -24.52 -0.96
CA CYS A 313 -16.13 -24.49 -0.11
C CYS A 313 -15.89 -23.59 1.11
N VAL A 314 -16.90 -22.79 1.46
CA VAL A 314 -16.88 -21.88 2.61
C VAL A 314 -18.06 -22.17 3.53
N LEU A 315 -17.77 -22.43 4.81
CA LEU A 315 -18.76 -22.82 5.82
C LEU A 315 -18.81 -21.81 6.97
N ALA A 316 -20.01 -21.45 7.42
CA ALA A 316 -20.18 -20.61 8.60
C ALA A 316 -20.04 -21.42 9.90
N GLU A 317 -19.29 -20.89 10.87
CA GLU A 317 -19.03 -21.54 12.17
C GLU A 317 -20.27 -21.58 13.08
N ASP A 318 -21.16 -20.59 12.96
CA ASP A 318 -22.44 -20.50 13.68
C ASP A 318 -23.56 -21.36 13.05
N CYS A 319 -23.22 -22.35 12.23
CA CYS A 319 -24.20 -23.28 11.66
C CYS A 319 -24.78 -24.20 12.75
N ASN A 320 -26.01 -23.92 13.17
CA ASN A 320 -26.70 -24.61 14.26
C ASN A 320 -27.10 -26.07 13.99
N GLN A 321 -26.83 -26.61 12.80
CA GLN A 321 -27.16 -27.99 12.42
C GLN A 321 -25.89 -28.84 12.30
N PRO A 322 -25.57 -29.71 13.28
CA PRO A 322 -24.32 -30.46 13.30
C PRO A 322 -24.20 -31.47 12.15
N ASP A 323 -25.33 -31.98 11.65
CA ASP A 323 -25.37 -32.89 10.50
C ASP A 323 -24.94 -32.19 9.21
N TYR A 324 -25.19 -30.88 9.08
CA TYR A 324 -24.79 -30.09 7.92
C TYR A 324 -23.28 -29.88 7.90
N ILE A 325 -22.69 -29.56 9.05
CA ILE A 325 -21.23 -29.40 9.18
C ILE A 325 -20.53 -30.71 8.84
N LYS A 326 -21.03 -31.84 9.34
CA LYS A 326 -20.47 -33.17 9.03
C LYS A 326 -20.57 -33.52 7.56
N LEU A 327 -21.72 -33.28 6.94
CA LEU A 327 -21.94 -33.56 5.53
C LEU A 327 -20.99 -32.75 4.64
N VAL A 328 -20.88 -31.42 4.87
CA VAL A 328 -20.00 -30.55 4.06
C VAL A 328 -18.53 -30.92 4.24
N LYS A 329 -18.09 -31.17 5.48
CA LYS A 329 -16.70 -31.61 5.75
C LYS A 329 -16.39 -32.95 5.09
N GLY A 330 -17.32 -33.90 5.14
CA GLY A 330 -17.17 -35.21 4.49
C GLY A 330 -17.08 -35.07 2.97
N LEU A 331 -18.01 -34.34 2.35
CA LEU A 331 -18.03 -34.13 0.90
C LEU A 331 -16.77 -33.40 0.40
N CYS A 332 -16.27 -32.42 1.13
CA CYS A 332 -15.03 -31.74 0.75
C CYS A 332 -13.80 -32.66 0.85
N ALA A 333 -13.73 -33.50 1.88
CA ALA A 333 -12.64 -34.45 2.06
C ALA A 333 -12.65 -35.56 0.99
N ASP A 334 -13.83 -36.11 0.66
CA ASP A 334 -13.97 -37.20 -0.32
C ASP A 334 -13.67 -36.75 -1.75
N HIS A 335 -13.98 -35.49 -2.09
CA HIS A 335 -13.79 -34.93 -3.43
C HIS A 335 -12.53 -34.04 -3.57
N GLY A 336 -11.74 -33.88 -2.50
CA GLY A 336 -10.49 -33.11 -2.51
C GLY A 336 -10.67 -31.60 -2.71
N VAL A 337 -11.77 -31.05 -2.19
CA VAL A 337 -12.11 -29.61 -2.30
C VAL A 337 -11.63 -28.86 -1.06
N GLY A 338 -10.96 -27.73 -1.26
CA GLY A 338 -10.53 -26.87 -0.16
C GLY A 338 -11.70 -26.34 0.67
N LEU A 339 -11.58 -26.37 2.00
CA LEU A 339 -12.61 -25.92 2.93
C LEU A 339 -12.10 -24.79 3.82
N LEU A 340 -12.81 -23.65 3.83
CA LEU A 340 -12.56 -22.53 4.73
C LEU A 340 -13.76 -22.25 5.63
N THR A 341 -13.51 -21.68 6.81
CA THR A 341 -14.58 -21.28 7.73
C THR A 341 -14.68 -19.76 7.87
N VAL A 342 -15.89 -19.30 8.18
CA VAL A 342 -16.16 -17.88 8.47
C VAL A 342 -16.95 -17.73 9.78
N PRO A 343 -16.76 -16.64 10.54
CA PRO A 343 -17.30 -16.50 11.90
C PRO A 343 -18.82 -16.58 12.01
N SER A 344 -19.56 -16.09 11.00
CA SER A 344 -21.02 -16.08 11.05
C SER A 344 -21.70 -16.22 9.69
N ALA A 345 -22.89 -16.83 9.70
CA ALA A 345 -23.72 -17.00 8.52
C ALA A 345 -24.19 -15.66 7.98
N LYS A 346 -24.36 -14.65 8.83
CA LYS A 346 -24.68 -13.28 8.40
C LYS A 346 -23.53 -12.66 7.61
N THR A 347 -22.30 -12.81 8.09
CA THR A 347 -21.10 -12.34 7.39
C THR A 347 -20.97 -13.01 6.03
N LEU A 348 -21.11 -14.35 5.97
CA LEU A 348 -21.10 -15.07 4.70
C LEU A 348 -22.20 -14.60 3.76
N GLY A 349 -23.42 -14.43 4.31
CA GLY A 349 -24.59 -13.93 3.58
C GLY A 349 -24.36 -12.58 2.91
N GLU A 350 -23.73 -11.64 3.63
CA GLU A 350 -23.36 -10.35 3.07
C GLU A 350 -22.36 -10.49 1.91
N TRP A 351 -21.32 -11.31 2.08
CA TRP A 351 -20.24 -11.46 1.10
C TRP A 351 -20.71 -12.13 -0.19
N VAL A 352 -21.64 -13.06 -0.08
CA VAL A 352 -22.25 -13.74 -1.23
C VAL A 352 -23.44 -12.98 -1.81
N GLY A 353 -23.70 -11.73 -1.39
CA GLY A 353 -24.73 -10.88 -1.98
C GLY A 353 -26.16 -11.28 -1.61
N LEU A 354 -26.38 -11.78 -0.40
CA LEU A 354 -27.71 -11.95 0.20
C LEU A 354 -28.08 -10.74 1.07
N CYS A 355 -27.88 -9.54 0.55
CA CYS A 355 -28.26 -8.29 1.22
C CYS A 355 -28.92 -7.32 0.24
N LYS A 356 -29.68 -6.35 0.75
CA LYS A 356 -30.12 -5.19 -0.02
C LYS A 356 -29.15 -4.05 0.24
N ILE A 357 -28.60 -3.46 -0.81
CA ILE A 357 -27.73 -2.30 -0.71
C ILE A 357 -28.62 -1.06 -0.65
N ASP A 358 -28.38 -0.17 0.32
CA ASP A 358 -29.07 1.13 0.38
C ASP A 358 -28.43 2.15 -0.58
N SER A 359 -29.02 3.35 -0.66
CA SER A 359 -28.50 4.45 -1.51
C SER A 359 -27.10 4.93 -1.09
N GLU A 360 -26.61 4.53 0.08
CA GLU A 360 -25.30 4.89 0.64
C GLU A 360 -24.27 3.75 0.49
N GLY A 361 -24.64 2.64 -0.16
CA GLY A 361 -23.73 1.51 -0.39
C GLY A 361 -23.62 0.52 0.79
N LYS A 362 -24.41 0.69 1.85
CA LYS A 362 -24.38 -0.16 3.05
C LYS A 362 -25.36 -1.33 2.95
N ALA A 363 -24.93 -2.51 3.38
CA ALA A 363 -25.76 -3.71 3.41
C ALA A 363 -26.87 -3.60 4.47
N ARG A 364 -28.13 -3.62 4.03
CA ARG A 364 -29.33 -3.72 4.88
C ARG A 364 -30.08 -5.02 4.58
N LYS A 365 -30.83 -5.53 5.56
CA LYS A 365 -31.63 -6.77 5.45
C LYS A 365 -30.81 -7.98 4.96
N VAL A 366 -29.67 -8.23 5.61
CA VAL A 366 -28.79 -9.38 5.31
C VAL A 366 -29.48 -10.68 5.67
N VAL A 367 -29.56 -11.61 4.72
CA VAL A 367 -30.02 -12.99 4.93
C VAL A 367 -28.79 -13.87 5.11
N GLY A 368 -28.76 -14.68 6.18
CA GLY A 368 -27.62 -15.53 6.48
C GLY A 368 -27.44 -16.66 5.45
N CYS A 369 -26.19 -17.00 5.18
CA CYS A 369 -25.78 -18.14 4.36
C CYS A 369 -24.96 -19.11 5.21
N SER A 370 -25.36 -20.37 5.27
CA SER A 370 -24.60 -21.38 6.05
C SER A 370 -23.44 -21.98 5.26
N CYS A 371 -23.55 -22.07 3.93
CA CYS A 371 -22.55 -22.69 3.06
C CYS A 371 -22.56 -22.03 1.68
N ALA A 372 -21.38 -21.74 1.14
CA ALA A 372 -21.18 -21.24 -0.22
C ALA A 372 -20.06 -22.03 -0.92
N VAL A 373 -20.22 -22.27 -2.21
CA VAL A 373 -19.26 -23.05 -3.02
C VAL A 373 -18.88 -22.24 -4.26
N VAL A 374 -17.58 -22.10 -4.50
CA VAL A 374 -17.02 -21.46 -5.68
C VAL A 374 -16.75 -22.53 -6.73
N GLN A 375 -17.38 -22.38 -7.90
CA GLN A 375 -17.14 -23.19 -9.10
C GLN A 375 -16.09 -22.57 -10.01
N ASP A 376 -16.13 -21.23 -10.10
CA ASP A 376 -15.25 -20.44 -10.92
C ASP A 376 -14.91 -19.15 -10.17
N TYR A 377 -13.62 -18.85 -10.06
CA TYR A 377 -13.13 -17.64 -9.43
C TYR A 377 -13.29 -16.40 -10.32
N GLY A 378 -13.48 -16.59 -11.62
CA GLY A 378 -13.47 -15.52 -12.61
C GLY A 378 -12.05 -15.10 -12.95
N GLU A 379 -11.68 -13.86 -12.63
CA GLU A 379 -10.35 -13.29 -12.92
C GLU A 379 -9.33 -13.56 -11.81
N GLU A 380 -8.06 -13.73 -12.19
CA GLU A 380 -6.96 -13.83 -11.22
C GLU A 380 -6.86 -12.56 -10.36
N SER A 381 -6.57 -12.76 -9.08
CA SER A 381 -6.45 -11.65 -8.13
C SER A 381 -5.49 -11.99 -7.01
N GLU A 382 -4.91 -10.95 -6.41
CA GLU A 382 -4.02 -11.08 -5.26
C GLU A 382 -4.69 -11.84 -4.10
N GLY A 383 -5.99 -11.61 -3.86
CA GLY A 383 -6.77 -12.37 -2.88
C GLY A 383 -6.95 -13.86 -3.22
N LEU A 384 -7.04 -14.20 -4.52
CA LEU A 384 -7.10 -15.59 -4.95
C LEU A 384 -5.79 -16.33 -4.65
N ASN A 385 -4.65 -15.68 -4.86
CA ASN A 385 -3.34 -16.26 -4.56
C ASN A 385 -3.18 -16.54 -3.07
N VAL A 386 -3.63 -15.63 -2.21
CA VAL A 386 -3.62 -15.82 -0.75
C VAL A 386 -4.52 -16.99 -0.33
N VAL A 387 -5.75 -17.05 -0.84
CA VAL A 387 -6.70 -18.12 -0.52
C VAL A 387 -6.17 -19.48 -0.99
N GLN A 388 -5.60 -19.56 -2.20
CA GLN A 388 -5.05 -20.81 -2.73
C GLN A 388 -3.79 -21.27 -1.98
N GLN A 389 -2.92 -20.35 -1.55
CA GLN A 389 -1.77 -20.70 -0.72
C GLN A 389 -2.20 -21.24 0.65
N HIS A 390 -3.25 -20.66 1.25
CA HIS A 390 -3.80 -21.15 2.51
C HIS A 390 -4.42 -22.55 2.37
N VAL A 391 -5.18 -22.77 1.31
CA VAL A 391 -5.80 -24.08 1.00
C VAL A 391 -4.78 -25.16 0.61
N LYS A 392 -3.61 -24.78 0.07
CA LYS A 392 -2.53 -25.75 -0.24
C LYS A 392 -1.66 -26.11 0.98
N SER A 393 -1.74 -25.32 2.05
CA SER A 393 -0.93 -25.50 3.26
C SER A 393 -1.64 -26.27 4.39
N HIS A 394 -2.95 -26.53 4.24
CA HIS A 394 -3.83 -27.24 5.16
C HIS A 394 -4.68 -28.26 4.39
#